data_AF-A0A9D5Q644-F1
#
_entry.id   AF-A0A9D5Q644-F1
#
_cell.length_a   1.000
_cell.length_b   1.000
_cell.length_c   1.000
_cell.angle_alpha   90.00
_cell.angle_beta   90.00
_cell.angle_gamma   90.00
#
_symmetry.space_group_name_H-M   'P 1'
#
loop_
_entity.id
_entity.type
_entity.pdbx_description
1 polymer ?
#
loop_
_entity_poly.entity_id
_entity_poly.type
_entity_poly.pdbx_seq_one_letter_code
_entity_poly.pdbx_strand_id
1 'polypeptide(L)'
;FLLLVNIFFLFMGCILDAVPVMLIFFPVLLPVAIQLNIDPTHFGVIVVLNLMIGLLTPPIGALLFLEAKIADMPFETLVRSVWPYTLSLILVLVLCTYIPELVVYLPNLIF
;
A
#
# COMPACT_ATOMS: atom_id res chain seq x y z
N PHE A 1 10.55 -11.61 -5.18
CA PHE A 1 9.27 -11.15 -5.79
C PHE A 1 8.58 -10.11 -4.94
N LEU A 2 8.19 -10.42 -3.69
CA LEU A 2 7.44 -9.50 -2.81
C LEU A 2 8.11 -8.13 -2.58
N LEU A 3 9.44 -8.07 -2.40
CA LEU A 3 10.15 -6.79 -2.24
C LEU A 3 10.03 -5.91 -3.49
N LEU A 4 10.18 -6.50 -4.68
CA LEU A 4 10.05 -5.80 -5.96
C LEU A 4 8.61 -5.32 -6.19
N VAL A 5 7.63 -6.14 -5.83
CA VAL A 5 6.20 -5.79 -5.82
C VAL A 5 5.94 -4.60 -4.89
N ASN A 6 6.46 -4.63 -3.66
CA ASN A 6 6.32 -3.53 -2.71
C ASN A 6 6.87 -2.23 -3.30
N ILE A 7 8.12 -2.21 -3.77
CA ILE A 7 8.72 -1.01 -4.37
C ILE A 7 7.92 -0.54 -5.58
N PHE A 8 7.50 -1.46 -6.44
CA PHE A 8 6.73 -1.14 -7.64
C PHE A 8 5.38 -0.50 -7.31
N PHE A 9 4.60 -1.11 -6.42
CA PHE A 9 3.28 -0.61 -6.06
C PHE A 9 3.34 0.66 -5.21
N LEU A 10 4.33 0.79 -4.33
CA LEU A 10 4.53 2.01 -3.54
C LEU A 10 4.87 3.20 -4.47
N PHE A 11 5.72 2.98 -5.47
CA PHE A 11 6.04 3.99 -6.47
C PHE A 11 4.86 4.27 -7.42
N MET A 12 4.09 3.26 -7.81
CA MET A 12 2.89 3.47 -8.63
C MET A 12 1.79 4.21 -7.87
N GLY A 13 1.53 3.86 -6.61
CA GLY A 13 0.55 4.55 -5.76
C GLY A 13 0.94 6.00 -5.42
N CYS A 14 2.22 6.33 -5.56
CA CYS A 14 2.72 7.69 -5.50
C CYS A 14 2.33 8.54 -6.73
N ILE A 15 2.12 7.92 -7.90
CA ILE A 15 1.88 8.62 -9.18
C ILE A 15 0.40 8.58 -9.58
N LEU A 16 -0.23 7.42 -9.37
CA LEU A 16 -1.58 7.10 -9.81
C LEU A 16 -2.45 6.76 -8.61
N ASP A 17 -3.75 7.00 -8.74
CA ASP A 17 -4.73 6.60 -7.72
C ASP A 17 -4.74 5.06 -7.51
N ALA A 18 -5.14 4.60 -6.33
CA ALA A 18 -5.10 3.17 -6.00
C ALA A 18 -5.99 2.33 -6.93
N VAL A 19 -7.15 2.86 -7.32
CA VAL A 19 -8.12 2.16 -8.16
C VAL A 19 -7.56 1.81 -9.55
N PRO A 20 -7.03 2.75 -10.37
CA PRO A 20 -6.48 2.41 -11.67
C PRO A 20 -5.27 1.47 -11.59
N VAL A 21 -4.41 1.62 -10.57
CA VAL A 21 -3.26 0.73 -10.40
C VAL A 21 -3.72 -0.69 -10.10
N MET A 22 -4.70 -0.84 -9.20
CA MET A 22 -5.26 -2.15 -8.87
C MET A 22 -5.97 -2.78 -10.08
N LEU A 23 -6.76 -2.03 -10.83
CA LEU A 23 -7.48 -2.57 -12.00
C LEU A 23 -6.54 -3.05 -13.12
N ILE A 24 -5.40 -2.39 -13.31
CA ILE A 24 -4.46 -2.70 -14.40
C ILE A 24 -3.42 -3.74 -13.97
N PHE A 25 -2.72 -3.50 -12.87
CA PHE A 25 -1.52 -4.27 -12.51
C PHE A 25 -1.83 -5.48 -11.63
N PHE A 26 -2.86 -5.42 -10.79
CA PHE A 26 -3.22 -6.55 -9.93
C PHE A 26 -3.55 -7.83 -10.70
N PRO A 27 -4.47 -7.84 -11.69
CA PRO A 27 -4.81 -9.07 -12.41
C PRO A 27 -3.65 -9.62 -13.24
N VAL A 28 -2.70 -8.77 -13.63
CA VAL A 28 -1.50 -9.16 -14.37
C VAL A 28 -0.47 -9.83 -13.43
N LEU A 29 -0.31 -9.32 -12.21
CA LEU A 29 0.69 -9.82 -11.26
C LEU A 29 0.20 -10.95 -10.35
N LEU A 30 -1.12 -11.05 -10.12
CA LEU A 30 -1.73 -12.11 -9.34
C LEU A 30 -1.39 -13.54 -9.84
N PRO A 31 -1.51 -13.90 -11.14
CA PRO A 31 -1.17 -15.24 -11.60
C PRO A 31 0.32 -15.57 -11.43
N VAL A 32 1.19 -14.55 -11.43
CA VAL A 32 2.62 -14.72 -11.14
C VAL A 32 2.83 -14.99 -9.65
N ALA A 33 2.11 -14.28 -8.78
CA ALA A 33 2.15 -14.51 -7.34
C ALA A 33 1.70 -15.94 -6.99
N ILE A 34 0.62 -16.41 -7.59
CA ILE A 34 0.10 -17.78 -7.40
C ILE A 34 1.11 -18.83 -7.85
N GLN A 35 1.78 -18.64 -8.99
CA GLN A 35 2.84 -19.54 -9.47
C GLN A 35 4.03 -19.62 -8.52
N LEU A 36 4.26 -18.57 -7.72
CA LEU A 36 5.31 -18.52 -6.71
C LEU A 36 4.86 -19.05 -5.34
N ASN A 37 3.70 -19.72 -5.27
CA ASN A 37 3.07 -20.22 -4.04
C ASN A 37 2.73 -19.10 -3.02
N ILE A 38 2.46 -17.90 -3.50
CA ILE A 38 1.98 -16.80 -2.65
C ILE A 38 0.46 -16.85 -2.59
N ASP A 39 -0.08 -16.78 -1.38
CA ASP A 39 -1.51 -16.76 -1.17
C ASP A 39 -2.17 -15.51 -1.83
N PRO A 40 -3.27 -15.67 -2.59
CA PRO A 40 -3.96 -14.56 -3.24
C PRO A 40 -4.45 -13.47 -2.29
N THR A 41 -4.94 -13.85 -1.11
CA THR A 41 -5.42 -12.93 -0.08
C THR A 41 -4.27 -12.13 0.49
N HIS A 42 -3.17 -12.82 0.80
CA HIS A 42 -1.94 -12.19 1.25
C HIS A 42 -1.40 -11.16 0.25
N PHE A 43 -1.31 -11.56 -1.02
CA PHE A 43 -0.88 -10.67 -2.10
C PHE A 43 -1.80 -9.47 -2.26
N GLY A 44 -3.13 -9.67 -2.21
CA GLY A 44 -4.13 -8.60 -2.23
C GLY A 44 -3.90 -7.55 -1.14
N VAL A 45 -3.72 -8.00 0.09
CA VAL A 45 -3.51 -7.10 1.24
C VAL A 45 -2.20 -6.33 1.09
N ILE A 46 -1.11 -6.97 0.66
CA ILE A 46 0.17 -6.28 0.42
C ILE A 46 0.00 -5.19 -0.65
N VAL A 47 -0.68 -5.49 -1.75
CA VAL A 47 -0.89 -4.51 -2.83
C VAL A 47 -1.72 -3.33 -2.33
N VAL A 48 -2.81 -3.57 -1.61
CA VAL A 48 -3.65 -2.51 -1.03
C VAL A 48 -2.85 -1.64 -0.05
N LEU A 49 -2.07 -2.25 0.85
CA LEU A 49 -1.23 -1.50 1.79
C LEU A 49 -0.20 -0.63 1.08
N ASN A 50 0.49 -1.15 0.06
CA ASN A 50 1.46 -0.36 -0.72
C ASN A 50 0.81 0.83 -1.40
N LEU A 51 -0.37 0.65 -1.99
CA LEU A 51 -1.09 1.72 -2.67
C LEU A 51 -1.55 2.81 -1.70
N MET A 52 -2.11 2.42 -0.56
CA MET A 52 -2.54 3.38 0.48
C MET A 52 -1.36 4.18 1.04
N ILE A 53 -0.23 3.52 1.28
CA ILE A 53 1.00 4.19 1.72
C ILE A 53 1.54 5.10 0.61
N GLY A 54 1.49 4.67 -0.66
CA GLY A 54 1.89 5.48 -1.81
C GLY A 54 1.11 6.80 -1.91
N LEU A 55 -0.21 6.75 -1.69
CA LEU A 55 -1.07 7.94 -1.73
C LEU A 55 -0.83 8.92 -0.56
N LEU A 56 -0.34 8.40 0.56
CA LEU A 56 0.07 9.18 1.74
C LEU A 56 1.52 9.68 1.65
N THR A 57 2.34 9.14 0.76
CA THR A 57 3.75 9.53 0.64
C THR A 57 3.84 10.76 -0.28
N PRO A 58 4.73 11.74 0.00
CA PRO A 58 4.81 12.97 -0.78
C PRO A 58 5.80 12.85 -1.96
N PRO A 59 5.39 12.27 -3.10
CA PRO A 59 5.89 12.79 -4.39
C PRO A 59 4.78 13.41 -5.27
N ILE A 60 3.52 12.99 -5.14
CA ILE A 60 2.33 13.68 -5.69
C ILE A 60 1.30 13.95 -4.59
N GLY A 61 1.18 13.05 -3.59
CA GLY A 61 0.43 13.28 -2.35
C GLY A 61 -1.02 13.71 -2.56
N ALA A 62 -1.70 13.16 -3.55
CA ALA A 62 -3.02 13.64 -3.98
C ALA A 62 -4.06 13.67 -2.85
N LEU A 63 -4.06 12.64 -1.97
CA LEU A 63 -4.92 12.60 -0.79
C LEU A 63 -4.52 13.64 0.24
N LEU A 64 -3.22 13.76 0.54
CA LEU A 64 -2.70 14.78 1.46
C LEU A 64 -2.98 16.21 0.97
N PHE A 65 -2.94 16.45 -0.34
CA PHE A 65 -3.26 17.74 -0.92
C PHE A 65 -4.76 18.07 -0.78
N LEU A 66 -5.61 17.08 -0.99
CA LEU A 66 -7.05 17.21 -0.81
C LEU A 66 -7.40 17.44 0.67
N GLU A 67 -6.77 16.71 1.59
CA GLU A 67 -6.91 16.92 3.03
C GLU A 67 -6.40 18.29 3.48
N ALA A 68 -5.23 18.73 3.00
CA ALA A 68 -4.69 20.05 3.32
C ALA A 68 -5.66 21.17 2.91
N LYS A 69 -6.34 21.01 1.77
CA LYS A 69 -7.37 21.95 1.28
C LYS A 69 -8.64 21.92 2.13
N ILE A 70 -9.07 20.74 2.59
CA ILE A 70 -10.24 20.60 3.48
C ILE A 70 -9.95 21.17 4.87
N ALA A 71 -8.74 20.94 5.38
CA ALA A 71 -8.30 21.37 6.70
C ALA A 71 -7.82 22.83 6.76
N ASP A 72 -7.77 23.53 5.63
CA ASP A 72 -7.26 24.90 5.48
C ASP A 72 -5.86 25.09 6.11
N MET A 73 -4.97 24.14 5.86
CA MET A 73 -3.60 24.14 6.39
C MET A 73 -2.57 24.03 5.26
N PRO A 74 -1.36 24.59 5.45
CA PRO A 74 -0.28 24.44 4.48
C PRO A 74 0.13 22.96 4.36
N PHE A 75 0.24 22.48 3.12
CA PHE A 75 0.57 21.08 2.78
C PHE A 75 1.80 20.55 3.53
N GLU A 76 2.84 21.37 3.68
CA GLU A 76 4.07 21.00 4.36
C GLU A 76 3.89 20.71 5.86
N THR A 77 2.95 21.40 6.52
CA THR A 77 2.60 21.13 7.92
C THR A 77 1.85 19.81 8.07
N LEU A 78 0.96 19.50 7.13
CA LEU A 78 0.23 18.23 7.09
C LEU A 78 1.20 17.07 6.85
N VAL A 79 2.07 17.17 5.84
CA VAL A 79 3.09 16.16 5.51
C VAL A 79 3.97 15.85 6.72
N ARG A 80 4.46 16.87 7.41
CA ARG A 80 5.32 16.70 8.59
C ARG A 80 4.59 16.02 9.74
N SER A 81 3.30 16.28 9.88
CA SER A 81 2.45 15.69 10.91
C SER A 81 2.08 14.23 10.61
N VAL A 82 1.92 13.89 9.33
CA VAL A 82 1.57 12.53 8.88
C VAL A 82 2.78 11.61 8.79
N TRP A 83 3.99 12.15 8.55
CA TRP A 83 5.23 11.37 8.44
C TRP A 83 5.46 10.28 9.51
N PRO A 84 5.28 10.54 10.83
CA PRO A 84 5.41 9.48 11.85
C PRO A 84 4.40 8.34 11.68
N TYR A 85 3.19 8.64 11.21
CA TYR A 85 2.17 7.62 10.90
C TYR A 85 2.55 6.84 9.64
N THR A 86 3.04 7.51 8.60
CA THR A 86 3.56 6.84 7.39
C THR A 86 4.67 5.87 7.72
N LEU A 87 5.60 6.25 8.62
CA LEU A 87 6.67 5.35 9.07
C LEU A 87 6.13 4.10 9.77
N SER A 88 5.09 4.27 10.60
CA SER A 88 4.42 3.16 11.28
C SER A 88 3.73 2.22 10.29
N LEU A 89 3.10 2.77 9.25
CA LEU A 89 2.48 2.01 8.17
C LEU A 89 3.52 1.24 7.33
N ILE A 90 4.68 1.84 7.06
CA ILE A 90 5.79 1.15 6.38
C ILE A 90 6.29 -0.02 7.25
N LEU A 91 6.38 0.17 8.56
CA LEU A 91 6.79 -0.89 9.49
C LEU A 91 5.77 -2.05 9.46
N VAL A 92 4.47 -1.74 9.51
CA VAL A 92 3.40 -2.73 9.35
C VAL A 92 3.48 -3.42 8.00
N LEU A 93 3.74 -2.69 6.91
CA LEU A 93 3.89 -3.26 5.57
C LEU A 93 5.04 -4.28 5.51
N VAL A 94 6.18 -3.96 6.12
CA VAL A 94 7.32 -4.87 6.21
C VAL A 94 6.95 -6.11 7.03
N LEU A 95 6.33 -5.93 8.20
CA LEU A 95 5.88 -7.04 9.03
C LEU A 95 4.89 -7.95 8.29
N CYS A 96 3.87 -7.37 7.66
CA CYS A 96 2.91 -8.10 6.85
C CYS A 96 3.58 -8.78 5.66
N THR A 97 4.57 -8.16 5.01
CA THR A 97 5.25 -8.75 3.84
C THR A 97 6.08 -9.98 4.20
N TYR A 98 6.74 -9.99 5.37
CA TYR A 98 7.62 -11.09 5.79
C TYR A 98 6.96 -12.10 6.72
N ILE A 99 5.84 -11.73 7.36
CA ILE A 99 5.09 -12.58 8.28
C ILE A 99 3.67 -12.77 7.71
N PRO A 100 3.47 -13.69 6.75
CA PRO A 100 2.19 -13.90 6.09
C PRO A 100 1.08 -14.33 7.06
N GLU A 101 1.44 -15.00 8.15
CA GLU A 101 0.51 -15.40 9.20
C GLU A 101 -0.24 -14.20 9.79
N LEU A 102 0.37 -13.01 9.90
CA LEU A 102 -0.35 -11.82 10.39
C LEU A 102 -1.54 -11.44 9.51
N VAL A 103 -1.46 -11.75 8.22
CA VAL A 103 -2.48 -11.41 7.23
C VAL A 103 -3.47 -12.55 7.06
N VAL A 104 -3.00 -13.79 7.02
CA VAL A 104 -3.79 -14.97 6.64
C VAL A 104 -4.36 -15.71 7.87
N TYR A 105 -3.88 -15.43 9.09
CA TYR A 105 -4.37 -16.06 10.31
C TYR A 105 -5.87 -15.83 10.54
N LEU A 106 -6.33 -14.59 10.43
CA LEU A 106 -7.75 -14.27 10.60
C LEU A 106 -8.62 -14.85 9.46
N PRO A 107 -8.25 -14.71 8.17
CA PRO A 107 -8.92 -15.40 7.08
C PRO A 107 -9.06 -16.92 7.29
N ASN A 108 -7.98 -17.61 7.66
CA ASN A 108 -7.97 -19.07 7.87
C ASN A 108 -8.79 -19.53 9.09
N LEU A 109 -9.15 -18.61 10.00
CA LEU A 109 -9.98 -18.91 11.16
C LEU A 109 -11.49 -18.83 10.86
N ILE A 110 -11.86 -18.03 9.86
CA ILE A 110 -13.26 -17.69 9.56
C ILE A 110 -13.73 -18.37 8.28
N PHE A 111 -12.83 -18.61 7.33
CA PHE A 111 -13.06 -19.26 6.04
C PHE A 111 -12.30 -20.59 5.97
#